data_AF-A0A093V0X1-F1
#
_entry.id   AF-A0A093V0X1-F1
#
_cell.length_a   1.000
_cell.length_b   1.000
_cell.length_c   1.000
_cell.angle_alpha   90.00
_cell.angle_beta   90.00
_cell.angle_gamma   90.00
#
_symmetry.space_group_name_H-M   'P 1'
#
loop_
_entity.id
_entity.type
_entity.pdbx_description
1 polymer ?
#
loop_
_entity_poly.entity_id
_entity_poly.type
_entity_poly.pdbx_seq_one_letter_code
_entity_poly.pdbx_strand_id
1 'polypeptide(L)'
;MQSPDLIPSTSEVGSLTANSNDESQFVGSSSGVFFVNTVRRAFAQSLGSMKTAPTPEFPVPEDTLIGSPSSARANSNANRRQSKATVEPRTTWTYDPQIAQCLGEAPGLDDARQLMMTYFKIWHPLFPFLHGPSFLHAMEAFYSEGSAGDELSKAVSEHHRVCWSAIFQCIFNISSTLQPDLQLAQRAKITSAADALKLANVLLNRHDILSLQAILAIQLYLVASMSLRNASLLGGTILRAVLHAGFHRCPFRYQQLSAHDCQLRKRIFWCFYAIDRYLSQALGLPLGIQDSDIDVCLPGSPEIHTPRNPRCAPSLSPPAEAPEMAGSNSFQDGVLSNPKWTSRSPSGEASLNREATLAGFVAYGKLTGRALELFHKSTHSREIRRSAVLYLVSDVHKWWNNLPSTQSPTDAKNS
;
A
#
# COMPACT_ATOMS: atom_id res chain seq x y z
N MET A 1 -35.10 14.25 10.48
CA MET A 1 -35.85 13.13 9.89
C MET A 1 -34.85 12.26 9.14
N GLN A 2 -34.54 11.07 9.67
CA GLN A 2 -33.71 10.09 8.96
C GLN A 2 -34.55 9.53 7.79
N SER A 3 -33.96 9.47 6.60
CA SER A 3 -34.64 8.88 5.43
C SER A 3 -34.93 7.40 5.72
N PRO A 4 -36.17 6.90 5.51
CA PRO A 4 -36.56 5.53 5.85
C PRO A 4 -35.88 4.44 5.01
N ASP A 5 -35.06 4.81 4.02
CA ASP A 5 -34.37 3.89 3.10
C ASP A 5 -32.98 3.40 3.60
N LEU A 6 -32.54 3.84 4.78
CA LEU A 6 -31.24 3.43 5.33
C LEU A 6 -31.37 2.10 6.07
N ILE A 7 -30.98 1.01 5.41
CA ILE A 7 -30.78 -0.29 6.04
C ILE A 7 -29.70 -0.16 7.13
N PRO A 8 -29.88 -0.72 8.34
CA PRO A 8 -28.89 -0.67 9.41
C PRO A 8 -27.53 -1.17 8.91
N SER A 9 -26.50 -0.34 9.11
CA SER A 9 -25.08 -0.52 8.77
C SER A 9 -24.73 -1.88 8.12
N THR A 10 -24.68 -1.95 6.80
CA THR A 10 -23.93 -3.00 6.13
C THR A 10 -22.45 -2.77 6.42
N SER A 11 -21.94 -3.34 7.52
CA SER A 11 -20.50 -3.38 7.73
C SER A 11 -19.94 -4.34 6.69
N GLU A 12 -19.37 -3.82 5.61
CA GLU A 12 -18.61 -4.64 4.67
C GLU A 12 -17.42 -5.24 5.44
N VAL A 13 -17.57 -6.49 5.89
CA VAL A 13 -16.51 -7.22 6.60
C VAL A 13 -15.93 -8.22 5.62
N GLY A 14 -14.95 -7.78 4.83
CA GLY A 14 -14.08 -8.69 4.11
C GLY A 14 -13.20 -9.50 5.08
N SER A 15 -12.73 -10.66 4.64
CA SER A 15 -11.75 -11.47 5.38
C SER A 15 -10.34 -11.12 4.91
N LEU A 16 -9.44 -10.88 5.85
CA LEU A 16 -8.01 -10.78 5.59
C LEU A 16 -7.31 -11.98 6.24
N THR A 17 -6.79 -12.88 5.43
CA THR A 17 -5.88 -13.93 5.89
C THR A 17 -4.45 -13.40 5.77
N ALA A 18 -3.65 -13.53 6.83
CA ALA A 18 -2.23 -13.20 6.78
C ALA A 18 -1.44 -14.47 7.10
N ASN A 19 -0.68 -14.97 6.13
CA ASN A 19 0.15 -16.16 6.30
C ASN A 19 1.46 -15.81 7.05
N SER A 20 1.83 -14.52 7.01
CA SER A 20 2.93 -13.89 7.72
C SER A 20 2.63 -12.39 7.88
N ASN A 21 3.46 -11.65 8.61
CA ASN A 21 3.24 -10.21 8.80
C ASN A 21 3.34 -9.42 7.47
N ASP A 22 4.18 -9.89 6.56
CA ASP A 22 4.50 -9.28 5.27
C ASP A 22 3.56 -9.75 4.14
N GLU A 23 2.94 -10.92 4.23
CA GLU A 23 2.08 -11.49 3.19
C GLU A 23 0.63 -11.66 3.69
N SER A 24 -0.30 -11.03 2.99
CA SER A 24 -1.73 -11.17 3.26
C SER A 24 -2.55 -11.31 2.00
N GLN A 25 -3.73 -11.88 2.15
CA GLN A 25 -4.73 -12.05 1.12
C GLN A 25 -6.08 -11.54 1.63
N PHE A 26 -6.75 -10.76 0.81
CA PHE A 26 -8.03 -10.14 1.12
C PHE A 26 -9.14 -10.70 0.24
N VAL A 27 -10.29 -10.89 0.87
CA VAL A 27 -11.48 -11.43 0.23
C VAL A 27 -12.66 -10.58 0.66
N GLY A 28 -13.31 -9.93 -0.31
CA GLY A 28 -14.45 -9.05 -0.05
C GLY A 28 -15.67 -9.79 0.48
N SER A 29 -16.57 -9.06 1.12
CA SER A 29 -17.82 -9.62 1.67
C SER A 29 -18.80 -10.13 0.61
N SER A 30 -18.67 -9.64 -0.63
CA SER A 30 -19.42 -10.10 -1.81
C SER A 30 -18.88 -11.40 -2.42
N SER A 31 -17.80 -11.97 -1.87
CA SER A 31 -17.21 -13.21 -2.37
C SER A 31 -18.04 -14.45 -2.02
N GLY A 32 -17.89 -15.49 -2.84
CA GLY A 32 -18.40 -16.83 -2.51
C GLY A 32 -17.82 -17.39 -1.20
N VAL A 33 -16.59 -17.01 -0.83
CA VAL A 33 -15.95 -17.41 0.43
C VAL A 33 -16.75 -16.90 1.63
N PHE A 34 -17.12 -15.61 1.61
CA PHE A 34 -17.91 -15.03 2.69
C PHE A 34 -19.30 -15.67 2.78
N PHE A 35 -19.95 -15.92 1.63
CA PHE A 35 -21.22 -16.64 1.57
C PHE A 35 -21.11 -18.04 2.19
N VAL A 36 -20.13 -18.84 1.77
CA VAL A 36 -19.92 -20.21 2.27
C VAL A 36 -19.63 -20.20 3.78
N ASN A 37 -18.77 -19.29 4.26
CA ASN A 37 -18.47 -19.16 5.68
C ASN A 37 -19.71 -18.76 6.50
N THR A 38 -20.55 -17.87 5.96
CA THR A 38 -21.81 -17.46 6.59
C THR A 38 -22.78 -18.63 6.71
N VAL A 39 -22.96 -19.39 5.61
CA VAL A 39 -23.82 -20.58 5.58
C VAL A 39 -23.30 -21.64 6.55
N ARG A 40 -22.00 -21.97 6.55
CA ARG A 40 -21.39 -22.94 7.48
C ARG A 40 -21.65 -22.56 8.94
N ARG A 41 -21.51 -21.28 9.30
CA ARG A 41 -21.76 -20.79 10.66
C ARG A 41 -23.23 -20.93 11.06
N ALA A 42 -24.16 -20.61 10.16
CA ALA A 42 -25.59 -20.75 10.41
C ALA A 42 -25.99 -22.23 10.64
N PHE A 43 -25.47 -23.16 9.83
CA PHE A 43 -25.69 -24.59 10.03
C PHE A 43 -25.08 -25.10 11.34
N ALA A 44 -23.84 -24.71 11.69
CA ALA A 44 -23.21 -25.11 12.93
C ALA A 44 -23.97 -24.62 14.18
N GLN A 45 -24.57 -23.43 14.12
CA GLN A 45 -25.44 -22.91 15.19
C GLN A 45 -26.78 -23.66 15.26
N SER A 46 -27.37 -24.03 14.11
CA SER A 46 -28.62 -24.79 14.06
C SER A 46 -28.46 -26.27 14.47
N LEU A 47 -27.28 -26.85 14.27
CA LEU A 47 -26.96 -28.25 14.59
C LEU A 47 -26.42 -28.44 16.02
N GLY A 48 -26.32 -27.36 16.80
CA GLY A 48 -25.75 -27.29 18.15
C GLY A 48 -26.46 -28.10 19.25
N SER A 49 -27.34 -29.05 18.91
CA SER A 49 -27.94 -29.99 19.87
C SER A 49 -27.84 -31.47 19.46
N MET A 50 -27.18 -31.82 18.34
CA MET A 50 -26.93 -33.22 17.97
C MET A 50 -25.43 -33.51 17.98
N LYS A 51 -24.92 -33.99 19.11
CA LYS A 51 -23.65 -34.72 19.15
C LYS A 51 -23.87 -36.06 18.46
N THR A 52 -23.40 -36.23 17.22
CA THR A 52 -22.77 -37.46 16.66
C THR A 52 -22.67 -37.44 15.13
N ALA A 53 -21.51 -37.04 14.61
CA ALA A 53 -20.85 -37.63 13.43
C ALA A 53 -19.53 -36.88 13.16
N PRO A 54 -18.47 -37.55 12.68
CA PRO A 54 -17.30 -36.85 12.14
C PRO A 54 -17.76 -36.04 10.93
N THR A 55 -17.70 -34.71 11.01
CA THR A 55 -17.91 -33.84 9.86
C THR A 55 -16.87 -34.20 8.79
N PRO A 56 -17.26 -34.40 7.51
CA PRO A 56 -16.28 -34.55 6.45
C PRO A 56 -15.36 -33.32 6.47
N GLU A 57 -14.05 -33.56 6.48
CA GLU A 57 -13.04 -32.50 6.50
C GLU A 57 -13.03 -31.82 5.13
N PHE A 58 -13.99 -30.93 4.90
CA PHE A 58 -14.05 -30.13 3.68
C PHE A 58 -12.92 -29.09 3.70
N PRO A 59 -12.26 -28.82 2.56
CA PRO A 59 -11.27 -27.75 2.48
C PRO A 59 -11.88 -26.40 2.88
N VAL A 60 -11.03 -25.50 3.38
CA VAL A 60 -11.46 -24.13 3.69
C VAL A 60 -11.87 -23.42 2.39
N PRO A 61 -12.92 -22.58 2.40
CA PRO A 61 -13.46 -22.01 1.17
C PRO A 61 -12.45 -21.13 0.44
N GLU A 62 -11.53 -20.52 1.18
CA GLU A 62 -10.40 -19.74 0.66
C GLU A 62 -9.52 -20.58 -0.28
N ASP A 63 -9.19 -21.81 0.13
CA ASP A 63 -8.35 -22.74 -0.67
C ASP A 63 -9.05 -23.19 -1.96
N THR A 64 -10.38 -23.31 -1.93
CA THR A 64 -11.16 -23.82 -3.07
C THR A 64 -11.50 -22.72 -4.08
N LEU A 65 -11.83 -21.52 -3.59
CA LEU A 65 -12.34 -20.43 -4.43
C LEU A 65 -11.25 -19.45 -4.87
N ILE A 66 -10.17 -19.34 -4.12
CA ILE A 66 -9.07 -18.42 -4.41
C ILE A 66 -7.81 -19.18 -4.82
N GLY A 67 -7.74 -20.46 -4.47
CA GLY A 67 -6.56 -21.31 -4.65
C GLY A 67 -5.60 -21.15 -3.48
N SER A 68 -5.08 -22.26 -2.98
CA SER A 68 -4.00 -22.19 -1.99
C SER A 68 -2.71 -21.69 -2.67
N PRO A 69 -1.98 -20.74 -2.07
CA PRO A 69 -0.64 -20.36 -2.55
C PRO A 69 0.35 -21.55 -2.50
N SER A 70 -0.02 -22.67 -1.89
CA SER A 70 0.76 -23.90 -1.76
C SER A 70 0.75 -24.80 -3.00
N SER A 71 0.00 -24.52 -4.07
CA SER A 71 0.14 -25.31 -5.30
C SER A 71 1.49 -25.12 -6.01
N ALA A 72 2.30 -24.14 -5.59
CA ALA A 72 3.71 -23.98 -5.99
C ALA A 72 4.72 -24.53 -4.95
N ARG A 73 4.27 -25.12 -3.83
CA ARG A 73 5.13 -25.69 -2.77
C ARG A 73 4.94 -27.19 -2.60
N ALA A 74 4.81 -27.93 -3.70
CA ALA A 74 5.04 -29.37 -3.64
C ALA A 74 6.49 -29.63 -3.19
N ASN A 75 6.63 -30.36 -2.08
CA ASN A 75 7.86 -30.82 -1.41
C ASN A 75 8.70 -29.81 -0.62
N SER A 76 8.25 -29.50 0.60
CA SER A 76 9.15 -29.51 1.77
C SER A 76 8.35 -29.59 3.08
N ASN A 77 7.86 -30.79 3.40
CA ASN A 77 7.42 -31.09 4.76
C ASN A 77 8.65 -31.35 5.64
N ALA A 78 9.04 -30.38 6.47
CA ALA A 78 9.75 -30.66 7.72
C ALA A 78 9.69 -29.45 8.68
N ASN A 79 9.06 -29.68 9.83
CA ASN A 79 9.26 -28.99 11.12
C ASN A 79 8.80 -27.53 11.28
N ARG A 80 7.53 -27.42 11.70
CA ARG A 80 6.98 -26.33 12.51
C ARG A 80 7.78 -26.20 13.83
N ARG A 81 8.60 -25.15 13.95
CA ARG A 81 9.11 -24.65 15.24
C ARG A 81 8.78 -23.18 15.41
N GLN A 82 8.30 -22.84 16.61
CA GLN A 82 7.98 -21.50 17.07
C GLN A 82 9.15 -20.54 16.81
N SER A 83 8.88 -19.43 16.14
CA SER A 83 9.83 -18.36 15.84
C SER A 83 10.15 -17.57 17.11
N LYS A 84 11.19 -18.00 17.82
CA LYS A 84 12.04 -17.09 18.61
C LYS A 84 12.83 -16.24 17.61
N ALA A 85 13.00 -14.96 17.91
CA ALA A 85 13.81 -14.04 17.11
C ALA A 85 15.24 -14.58 16.98
N THR A 86 15.51 -15.27 15.88
CA THR A 86 16.84 -15.68 15.48
C THR A 86 17.52 -14.47 14.88
N VAL A 87 18.59 -14.02 15.53
CA VAL A 87 19.58 -13.13 14.93
C VAL A 87 20.05 -13.79 13.64
N GLU A 88 19.72 -13.19 12.50
CA GLU A 88 20.09 -13.72 11.19
C GLU A 88 21.62 -13.77 11.06
N PRO A 89 22.21 -14.90 10.66
CA PRO A 89 23.64 -14.94 10.34
C PRO A 89 23.91 -14.01 9.15
N ARG A 90 25.05 -13.31 9.16
CA ARG A 90 25.50 -12.48 8.03
C ARG A 90 25.65 -13.37 6.78
N THR A 91 24.64 -13.36 5.94
CA THR A 91 24.57 -14.14 4.70
C THR A 91 25.09 -13.33 3.53
N THR A 92 25.77 -14.03 2.62
CA THR A 92 26.32 -13.50 1.38
C THR A 92 25.23 -12.96 0.47
N TRP A 93 25.30 -11.67 0.14
CA TRP A 93 24.33 -10.94 -0.67
C TRP A 93 24.93 -10.62 -2.05
N THR A 94 24.28 -11.12 -3.10
CA THR A 94 24.72 -10.93 -4.48
C THR A 94 23.68 -10.15 -5.26
N TYR A 95 24.12 -9.19 -6.09
CA TYR A 95 23.24 -8.54 -7.07
C TYR A 95 22.67 -9.58 -8.03
N ASP A 96 21.37 -9.52 -8.27
CA ASP A 96 20.70 -10.54 -9.06
C ASP A 96 21.03 -10.39 -10.56
N PRO A 97 21.47 -11.46 -11.26
CA PRO A 97 21.85 -11.39 -12.66
C PRO A 97 20.67 -11.08 -13.60
N GLN A 98 19.44 -11.48 -13.26
CA GLN A 98 18.24 -11.15 -14.04
C GLN A 98 17.95 -9.65 -13.96
N ILE A 99 18.20 -9.04 -12.80
CA ILE A 99 18.14 -7.59 -12.64
C ILE A 99 19.20 -6.92 -13.51
N ALA A 100 20.46 -7.37 -13.46
CA ALA A 100 21.53 -6.78 -14.27
C ALA A 100 21.22 -6.82 -15.76
N GLN A 101 20.61 -7.91 -16.24
CA GLN A 101 20.18 -8.06 -17.63
C GLN A 101 19.07 -7.07 -18.04
N CYS A 102 18.16 -6.72 -17.11
CA CYS A 102 17.02 -5.84 -17.41
C CYS A 102 17.30 -4.36 -17.06
N LEU A 103 17.87 -4.10 -15.89
CA LEU A 103 17.96 -2.76 -15.30
C LEU A 103 19.40 -2.20 -15.20
N GLY A 104 20.41 -3.02 -15.52
CA GLY A 104 21.81 -2.63 -15.44
C GLY A 104 22.51 -3.04 -14.15
N GLU A 105 23.83 -2.84 -14.12
CA GLU A 105 24.69 -3.16 -12.98
C GLU A 105 24.56 -2.13 -11.86
N ALA A 106 24.87 -2.54 -10.63
CA ALA A 106 24.95 -1.61 -9.53
C ALA A 106 26.11 -0.62 -9.70
N PRO A 107 25.92 0.67 -9.32
CA PRO A 107 27.00 1.65 -9.31
C PRO A 107 28.08 1.35 -8.27
N GLY A 108 29.19 2.08 -8.32
CA GLY A 108 30.18 2.07 -7.24
C GLY A 108 29.58 2.56 -5.92
N LEU A 109 30.12 2.10 -4.79
CA LEU A 109 29.58 2.40 -3.46
C LEU A 109 29.48 3.91 -3.16
N ASP A 110 30.45 4.71 -3.60
CA ASP A 110 30.43 6.17 -3.37
C ASP A 110 29.30 6.84 -4.16
N ASP A 111 29.13 6.48 -5.43
CA ASP A 111 28.00 6.96 -6.25
C ASP A 111 26.66 6.49 -5.65
N ALA A 112 26.58 5.22 -5.23
CA ALA A 112 25.39 4.65 -4.62
C ALA A 112 24.96 5.41 -3.35
N ARG A 113 25.91 5.79 -2.49
CA ARG A 113 25.64 6.61 -1.29
C ARG A 113 25.09 7.98 -1.67
N GLN A 114 25.70 8.66 -2.64
CA GLN A 114 25.23 9.99 -3.09
C GLN A 114 23.84 9.93 -3.71
N LEU A 115 23.59 8.93 -4.56
CA LEU A 115 22.30 8.72 -5.21
C LEU A 115 21.21 8.36 -4.19
N MET A 116 21.51 7.50 -3.21
CA MET A 116 20.61 7.19 -2.12
C MET A 116 20.24 8.45 -1.31
N MET A 117 21.24 9.24 -0.90
CA MET A 117 21.00 10.46 -0.14
C MET A 117 20.09 11.43 -0.89
N THR A 118 20.31 11.58 -2.20
CA THR A 118 19.47 12.39 -3.09
C THR A 118 18.03 11.91 -3.11
N TYR A 119 17.81 10.59 -3.20
CA TYR A 119 16.47 10.02 -3.17
C TYR A 119 15.75 10.31 -1.86
N PHE A 120 16.41 10.02 -0.73
CA PHE A 120 15.82 10.24 0.60
C PHE A 120 15.56 11.71 0.91
N LYS A 121 16.30 12.63 0.28
CA LYS A 121 16.09 14.07 0.41
C LYS A 121 14.94 14.59 -0.45
N ILE A 122 14.77 14.08 -1.67
CA ILE A 122 13.90 14.70 -2.68
C ILE A 122 12.62 13.88 -2.92
N TRP A 123 12.73 12.58 -3.17
CA TRP A 123 11.60 11.73 -3.55
C TRP A 123 10.93 11.04 -2.36
N HIS A 124 11.70 10.62 -1.36
CA HIS A 124 11.15 9.91 -0.20
C HIS A 124 10.11 10.74 0.59
N PRO A 125 10.26 12.06 0.79
CA PRO A 125 9.22 12.86 1.44
C PRO A 125 7.89 12.86 0.67
N LEU A 126 7.94 12.75 -0.67
CA LEU A 126 6.76 12.68 -1.54
C LEU A 126 6.14 11.29 -1.51
N PHE A 127 6.98 10.25 -1.58
CA PHE A 127 6.58 8.85 -1.66
C PHE A 127 7.35 7.98 -0.64
N PRO A 128 7.00 8.04 0.66
CA PRO A 128 7.74 7.35 1.73
C PRO A 128 7.40 5.85 1.84
N PHE A 129 7.29 5.14 0.71
CA PHE A 129 6.97 3.70 0.66
C PHE A 129 8.13 2.81 1.13
N LEU A 130 9.35 3.35 1.28
CA LEU A 130 10.52 2.65 1.82
C LEU A 130 10.79 3.02 3.28
N HIS A 131 11.27 2.06 4.07
CA HIS A 131 11.76 2.31 5.43
C HIS A 131 13.27 2.56 5.39
N GLY A 132 13.70 3.78 5.78
CA GLY A 132 15.08 4.23 5.68
C GLY A 132 16.11 3.29 6.33
N PRO A 133 15.96 2.93 7.62
CA PRO A 133 16.87 1.99 8.27
C PRO A 133 16.96 0.63 7.58
N SER A 134 15.85 0.08 7.10
CA SER A 134 15.85 -1.20 6.37
C SER A 134 16.57 -1.08 5.02
N PHE A 135 16.37 0.03 4.31
CA PHE A 135 17.09 0.32 3.06
C PHE A 135 18.59 0.40 3.28
N LEU A 136 19.02 1.16 4.30
CA LEU A 136 20.44 1.33 4.64
C LEU A 136 21.08 -0.01 4.99
N HIS A 137 20.45 -0.79 5.86
CA HIS A 137 20.96 -2.11 6.24
C HIS A 137 21.07 -3.05 5.04
N ALA A 138 20.07 -3.08 4.15
CA ALA A 138 20.11 -3.87 2.93
C ALA A 138 21.24 -3.40 1.97
N MET A 139 21.48 -2.09 1.87
CA MET A 139 22.53 -1.54 1.03
C MET A 139 23.92 -1.80 1.61
N GLU A 140 24.09 -1.69 2.93
CA GLU A 140 25.34 -2.04 3.62
C GLU A 140 25.67 -3.52 3.44
N ALA A 141 24.68 -4.41 3.62
CA ALA A 141 24.84 -5.83 3.36
C ALA A 141 25.26 -6.09 1.89
N PHE A 142 24.66 -5.38 0.94
CA PHE A 142 24.98 -5.50 -0.48
C PHE A 142 26.43 -5.09 -0.83
N TYR A 143 26.96 -4.00 -0.24
CA TYR A 143 28.29 -3.49 -0.60
C TYR A 143 29.44 -3.95 0.31
N SER A 144 29.16 -4.63 1.43
CA SER A 144 30.20 -5.05 2.39
C SER A 144 31.03 -6.26 1.92
N GLU A 145 30.69 -6.90 0.81
CA GLU A 145 31.21 -8.25 0.48
C GLU A 145 32.28 -8.30 -0.63
N GLY A 146 32.86 -7.16 -1.00
CA GLY A 146 34.02 -7.14 -1.92
C GLY A 146 35.33 -7.73 -1.38
N SER A 147 35.35 -8.38 -0.21
CA SER A 147 36.61 -8.70 0.49
C SER A 147 36.72 -10.06 1.19
N ALA A 148 35.77 -10.99 1.04
CA ALA A 148 35.95 -12.34 1.58
C ALA A 148 35.22 -13.37 0.70
N GLY A 149 35.99 -14.20 0.00
CA GLY A 149 35.44 -15.42 -0.60
C GLY A 149 35.13 -16.41 0.52
N ASP A 150 33.91 -16.95 0.55
CA ASP A 150 33.71 -18.34 0.95
C ASP A 150 32.31 -18.88 0.61
N GLU A 151 32.26 -20.18 0.36
CA GLU A 151 31.13 -20.97 -0.13
C GLU A 151 30.05 -21.29 0.92
N LEU A 152 29.34 -20.30 1.46
CA LEU A 152 28.22 -20.60 2.37
C LEU A 152 27.06 -19.57 2.32
N SER A 153 26.37 -19.48 1.18
CA SER A 153 25.28 -18.52 0.96
C SER A 153 23.95 -19.17 0.55
N LYS A 154 23.37 -19.99 1.42
CA LYS A 154 22.01 -20.52 1.22
C LYS A 154 21.12 -20.24 2.42
N ALA A 155 20.55 -19.04 2.47
CA ALA A 155 19.32 -18.80 3.25
C ALA A 155 18.58 -17.47 2.96
N VAL A 156 19.12 -16.53 2.17
CA VAL A 156 18.29 -15.42 1.69
C VAL A 156 17.44 -15.92 0.53
N SER A 157 16.12 -15.75 0.62
CA SER A 157 15.21 -16.08 -0.48
C SER A 157 15.63 -15.29 -1.73
N GLU A 158 15.85 -15.98 -2.85
CA GLU A 158 16.15 -15.37 -4.16
C GLU A 158 15.23 -14.18 -4.46
N HIS A 159 13.96 -14.31 -4.11
CA HIS A 159 12.96 -13.25 -4.21
C HIS A 159 13.32 -11.96 -3.46
N HIS A 160 13.84 -12.08 -2.23
CA HIS A 160 14.26 -10.92 -1.43
C HIS A 160 15.42 -10.17 -2.11
N ARG A 161 16.34 -10.92 -2.74
CA ARG A 161 17.46 -10.36 -3.53
C ARG A 161 17.00 -9.60 -4.76
N VAL A 162 16.09 -10.20 -5.53
CA VAL A 162 15.51 -9.58 -6.73
C VAL A 162 14.79 -8.28 -6.35
N CYS A 163 13.98 -8.29 -5.29
CA CYS A 163 13.22 -7.10 -4.87
C CYS A 163 14.15 -5.93 -4.48
N TRP A 164 15.11 -6.15 -3.60
CA TRP A 164 16.03 -5.08 -3.17
C TRP A 164 16.93 -4.60 -4.30
N SER A 165 17.42 -5.51 -5.16
CA SER A 165 18.19 -5.13 -6.35
C SER A 165 17.36 -4.22 -7.28
N ALA A 166 16.09 -4.56 -7.51
CA ALA A 166 15.16 -3.72 -8.27
C ALA A 166 14.95 -2.34 -7.62
N ILE A 167 14.74 -2.31 -6.30
CA ILE A 167 14.57 -1.08 -5.53
C ILE A 167 15.81 -0.19 -5.67
N PHE A 168 17.01 -0.71 -5.39
CA PHE A 168 18.25 0.03 -5.51
C PHE A 168 18.44 0.61 -6.90
N GLN A 169 18.24 -0.21 -7.93
CA GLN A 169 18.47 0.19 -9.31
C GLN A 169 17.50 1.29 -9.75
N CYS A 170 16.22 1.18 -9.39
CA CYS A 170 15.23 2.23 -9.65
C CYS A 170 15.56 3.52 -8.89
N ILE A 171 15.91 3.42 -7.60
CA ILE A 171 16.25 4.59 -6.78
C ILE A 171 17.48 5.32 -7.31
N PHE A 172 18.54 4.59 -7.67
CA PHE A 172 19.75 5.17 -8.22
C PHE A 172 19.50 5.86 -9.57
N ASN A 173 18.70 5.23 -10.44
CA ASN A 173 18.35 5.83 -11.73
C ASN A 173 17.41 7.04 -11.60
N ILE A 174 16.49 7.04 -10.63
CA ILE A 174 15.68 8.23 -10.32
C ILE A 174 16.59 9.38 -9.87
N SER A 175 17.49 9.12 -8.92
CA SER A 175 18.38 10.15 -8.38
C SER A 175 19.37 10.70 -9.41
N SER A 176 19.84 9.89 -10.35
CA SER A 176 20.79 10.35 -11.37
C SER A 176 20.16 11.38 -12.32
N THR A 177 18.82 11.36 -12.50
CA THR A 177 18.12 12.42 -13.26
C THR A 177 18.13 13.78 -12.56
N LEU A 178 18.36 13.80 -11.25
CA LEU A 178 18.38 15.01 -10.43
C LEU A 178 19.80 15.55 -10.21
N GLN A 179 20.84 14.76 -10.52
CA GLN A 179 22.24 15.11 -10.32
C GLN A 179 22.99 15.02 -11.65
N PRO A 180 22.97 16.07 -12.49
CA PRO A 180 23.67 16.06 -13.77
C PRO A 180 25.20 15.90 -13.62
N ASP A 181 25.75 16.33 -12.47
CA ASP A 181 27.17 16.23 -12.16
C ASP A 181 27.61 14.80 -11.80
N LEU A 182 26.68 13.98 -11.29
CA LEU A 182 26.94 12.58 -10.94
C LEU A 182 26.53 11.69 -12.11
N GLN A 183 27.42 11.53 -13.08
CA GLN A 183 27.16 10.69 -14.25
C GLN A 183 27.22 9.21 -13.90
N LEU A 184 26.04 8.62 -13.69
CA LEU A 184 25.90 7.18 -13.59
C LEU A 184 26.48 6.48 -14.83
N ALA A 185 27.33 5.48 -14.64
CA ALA A 185 27.92 4.73 -15.75
C ALA A 185 26.83 4.11 -16.64
N GLN A 186 27.05 4.04 -17.96
CA GLN A 186 26.03 3.57 -18.90
C GLN A 186 25.51 2.16 -18.59
N ARG A 187 26.41 1.28 -18.12
CA ARG A 187 26.07 -0.10 -17.67
C ARG A 187 25.15 -0.15 -16.45
N ALA A 188 25.14 0.92 -15.65
CA ALA A 188 24.30 1.06 -14.47
C ALA A 188 23.00 1.85 -14.76
N LYS A 189 22.73 2.18 -16.02
CA LYS A 189 21.48 2.85 -16.41
C LYS A 189 20.43 1.84 -16.82
N ILE A 190 19.19 2.10 -16.44
CA ILE A 190 18.04 1.43 -17.02
C ILE A 190 17.85 2.01 -18.43
N THR A 191 18.01 1.18 -19.45
CA THR A 191 18.06 1.62 -20.85
C THR A 191 16.68 1.71 -21.51
N SER A 192 15.69 0.96 -21.01
CA SER A 192 14.35 0.95 -21.58
C SER A 192 13.24 0.73 -20.56
N ALA A 193 12.06 1.30 -20.83
CA ALA A 193 10.86 1.03 -20.04
C ALA A 193 10.37 -0.43 -20.19
N ALA A 194 10.67 -1.07 -21.33
CA ALA A 194 10.29 -2.46 -21.56
C ALA A 194 11.02 -3.41 -20.60
N ASP A 195 12.31 -3.16 -20.33
CA ASP A 195 13.08 -3.99 -19.40
C ASP A 195 12.64 -3.79 -17.94
N ALA A 196 12.26 -2.56 -17.59
CA ALA A 196 11.61 -2.27 -16.31
C ALA A 196 10.30 -3.06 -16.13
N LEU A 197 9.46 -3.14 -17.17
CA LEU A 197 8.22 -3.92 -17.13
C LEU A 197 8.45 -5.43 -17.10
N LYS A 198 9.46 -5.96 -17.80
CA LYS A 198 9.82 -7.39 -17.75
C LYS A 198 10.13 -7.81 -16.32
N LEU A 199 10.93 -7.02 -15.61
CA LEU A 199 11.24 -7.31 -14.22
C LEU A 199 10.01 -7.20 -13.31
N ALA A 200 9.17 -6.18 -13.50
CA ALA A 200 7.94 -6.03 -12.73
C ALA A 200 7.06 -7.29 -12.81
N ASN A 201 6.94 -7.90 -13.99
CA ASN A 201 6.19 -9.15 -14.18
C ASN A 201 6.71 -10.33 -13.35
N VAL A 202 8.02 -10.43 -13.13
CA VAL A 202 8.61 -11.47 -12.29
C VAL A 202 8.21 -11.27 -10.82
N LEU A 203 8.21 -10.02 -10.38
CA LEU A 203 7.92 -9.63 -8.99
C LEU A 203 6.43 -9.66 -8.64
N LEU A 204 5.54 -9.55 -9.63
CA LEU A 204 4.09 -9.51 -9.45
C LEU A 204 3.47 -10.84 -8.99
N ASN A 205 4.22 -11.95 -8.98
CA ASN A 205 3.73 -13.25 -8.52
C ASN A 205 3.54 -13.32 -7.00
N ARG A 206 4.10 -12.37 -6.25
CA ARG A 206 3.97 -12.27 -4.80
C ARG A 206 3.37 -10.92 -4.43
N HIS A 207 2.49 -10.92 -3.44
CA HIS A 207 1.81 -9.72 -2.96
C HIS A 207 2.25 -9.35 -1.53
N ASP A 208 3.48 -9.71 -1.17
CA ASP A 208 4.07 -9.28 0.09
C ASP A 208 4.53 -7.82 0.03
N ILE A 209 4.78 -7.23 1.21
CA ILE A 209 5.20 -5.83 1.36
C ILE A 209 6.39 -5.50 0.45
N LEU A 210 7.41 -6.36 0.43
CA LEU A 210 8.66 -6.07 -0.29
C LEU A 210 8.46 -6.14 -1.82
N SER A 211 7.67 -7.11 -2.30
CA SER A 211 7.25 -7.19 -3.71
C SER A 211 6.55 -5.92 -4.15
N LEU A 212 5.58 -5.45 -3.34
CA LEU A 212 4.82 -4.23 -3.61
C LEU A 212 5.70 -2.98 -3.58
N GLN A 213 6.68 -2.89 -2.68
CA GLN A 213 7.69 -1.81 -2.68
C GLN A 213 8.53 -1.82 -3.95
N ALA A 214 8.97 -3.00 -4.40
CA ALA A 214 9.83 -3.12 -5.58
C ALA A 214 9.09 -2.73 -6.86
N ILE A 215 7.88 -3.23 -7.09
CA ILE A 215 7.07 -2.84 -8.26
C ILE A 215 6.64 -1.36 -8.20
N LEU A 216 6.41 -0.80 -7.01
CA LEU A 216 6.12 0.63 -6.85
C LEU A 216 7.36 1.48 -7.14
N ALA A 217 8.57 1.04 -6.79
CA ALA A 217 9.81 1.70 -7.18
C ALA A 217 10.00 1.70 -8.70
N ILE A 218 9.68 0.60 -9.38
CA ILE A 218 9.68 0.51 -10.85
C ILE A 218 8.65 1.49 -11.45
N GLN A 219 7.44 1.54 -10.90
CA GLN A 219 6.42 2.49 -11.35
C GLN A 219 6.88 3.94 -11.17
N LEU A 220 7.47 4.27 -10.02
CA LEU A 220 7.99 5.61 -9.74
C LEU A 220 9.13 5.97 -10.70
N TYR A 221 10.02 5.02 -11.03
CA TYR A 221 11.04 5.21 -12.05
C TYR A 221 10.44 5.51 -13.42
N LEU A 222 9.40 4.78 -13.84
CA LEU A 222 8.70 5.04 -15.11
C LEU A 222 8.03 6.42 -15.12
N VAL A 223 7.52 6.90 -13.98
CA VAL A 223 7.01 8.27 -13.82
C VAL A 223 8.15 9.29 -13.98
N ALA A 224 9.25 9.11 -13.24
CA ALA A 224 10.38 10.03 -13.24
C ALA A 224 11.08 10.11 -14.62
N SER A 225 11.07 9.02 -15.38
CA SER A 225 11.59 8.95 -16.75
C SER A 225 10.57 9.36 -17.84
N MET A 226 9.43 9.95 -17.45
CA MET A 226 8.35 10.40 -18.35
C MET A 226 7.72 9.31 -19.22
N SER A 227 7.83 8.04 -18.81
CA SER A 227 7.19 6.89 -19.45
C SER A 227 5.77 6.66 -18.91
N LEU A 228 4.92 7.70 -18.94
CA LEU A 228 3.65 7.75 -18.21
C LEU A 228 2.67 6.64 -18.61
N ARG A 229 2.60 6.26 -19.89
CA ARG A 229 1.74 5.17 -20.36
C ARG A 229 2.15 3.81 -19.78
N ASN A 230 3.46 3.54 -19.72
CA ASN A 230 3.98 2.32 -19.11
C ASN A 230 3.77 2.33 -17.60
N ALA A 231 3.99 3.48 -16.94
CA ALA A 231 3.71 3.65 -15.52
C ALA A 231 2.21 3.42 -15.19
N SER A 232 1.31 3.89 -16.06
CA SER A 232 -0.14 3.69 -15.91
C SER A 232 -0.55 2.24 -16.13
N LEU A 233 0.01 1.56 -17.14
CA LEU A 233 -0.22 0.12 -17.35
C LEU A 233 0.22 -0.70 -16.14
N LEU A 234 1.44 -0.47 -15.64
CA LEU A 234 1.93 -1.12 -14.43
C LEU A 234 1.06 -0.77 -13.22
N GLY A 235 0.59 0.48 -13.12
CA GLY A 235 -0.34 0.92 -12.08
C GLY A 235 -1.64 0.12 -12.03
N GLY A 236 -2.21 -0.23 -13.19
CA GLY A 236 -3.36 -1.12 -13.25
C GLY A 236 -3.10 -2.51 -12.67
N THR A 237 -1.88 -3.04 -12.86
CA THR A 237 -1.48 -4.33 -12.28
C THR A 237 -1.19 -4.23 -10.79
N ILE A 238 -0.50 -3.15 -10.36
CA ILE A 238 -0.26 -2.86 -8.93
C ILE A 238 -1.58 -2.71 -8.20
N LEU A 239 -2.57 -2.03 -8.79
CA LEU A 239 -3.92 -1.91 -8.23
C LEU A 239 -4.50 -3.27 -7.86
N ARG A 240 -4.43 -4.24 -8.78
CA ARG A 240 -4.94 -5.60 -8.52
C ARG A 240 -4.16 -6.28 -7.40
N ALA A 241 -2.84 -6.15 -7.38
CA ALA A 241 -2.00 -6.71 -6.32
C ALA A 241 -2.33 -6.12 -4.94
N VAL A 242 -2.47 -4.79 -4.81
CA VAL A 242 -2.81 -4.13 -3.53
C VAL A 242 -4.23 -4.45 -3.07
N LEU A 243 -5.17 -4.63 -4.00
CA LEU A 243 -6.53 -5.09 -3.70
C LEU A 243 -6.53 -6.53 -3.18
N HIS A 244 -5.85 -7.44 -3.88
CA HIS A 244 -5.68 -8.84 -3.46
C HIS A 244 -4.96 -8.96 -2.13
N ALA A 245 -4.01 -8.08 -1.83
CA ALA A 245 -3.30 -8.06 -0.55
C ALA A 245 -4.06 -7.33 0.59
N GLY A 246 -5.17 -6.65 0.28
CA GLY A 246 -5.96 -5.93 1.28
C GLY A 246 -5.39 -4.58 1.72
N PHE A 247 -4.49 -3.98 0.95
CA PHE A 247 -3.84 -2.71 1.31
C PHE A 247 -4.80 -1.51 1.22
N HIS A 248 -5.90 -1.65 0.49
CA HIS A 248 -7.02 -0.69 0.47
C HIS A 248 -7.87 -0.73 1.75
N ARG A 249 -7.63 -1.72 2.62
CA ARG A 249 -8.26 -1.82 3.93
C ARG A 249 -7.33 -1.35 5.04
N CYS A 250 -7.88 -0.67 6.04
CA CYS A 250 -7.09 -0.12 7.14
C CYS A 250 -6.37 -1.26 7.88
N PRO A 251 -5.02 -1.25 7.92
CA PRO A 251 -4.27 -2.36 8.48
C PRO A 251 -4.45 -2.50 9.99
N PHE A 252 -4.81 -1.41 10.69
CA PHE A 252 -5.08 -1.40 12.13
C PHE A 252 -6.36 -2.14 12.55
N ARG A 253 -7.15 -2.64 11.59
CA ARG A 253 -8.28 -3.55 11.87
C ARG A 253 -7.84 -4.99 12.15
N TYR A 254 -6.58 -5.33 11.89
CA TYR A 254 -6.10 -6.71 11.87
C TYR A 254 -5.07 -6.92 12.97
N GLN A 255 -5.40 -7.78 13.96
CA GLN A 255 -4.52 -8.07 15.11
C GLN A 255 -3.23 -8.79 14.71
N GLN A 256 -3.25 -9.49 13.58
CA GLN A 256 -2.14 -10.30 13.09
C GLN A 256 -1.02 -9.47 12.44
N LEU A 257 -1.22 -8.16 12.22
CA LEU A 257 -0.21 -7.28 11.63
C LEU A 257 0.54 -6.52 12.71
N SER A 258 1.86 -6.42 12.60
CA SER A 258 2.67 -5.60 13.50
C SER A 258 2.41 -4.11 13.26
N ALA A 259 2.63 -3.27 14.28
CA ALA A 259 2.48 -1.82 14.12
C ALA A 259 3.41 -1.25 13.03
N HIS A 260 4.61 -1.81 12.87
CA HIS A 260 5.55 -1.42 11.83
C HIS A 260 4.97 -1.71 10.44
N ASP A 261 4.45 -2.92 10.23
CA ASP A 261 3.89 -3.35 8.95
C ASP A 261 2.60 -2.60 8.62
N CYS A 262 1.78 -2.30 9.63
CA CYS A 262 0.60 -1.45 9.45
C CYS A 262 0.99 -0.08 8.87
N GLN A 263 2.00 0.58 9.43
CA GLN A 263 2.47 1.88 8.94
C GLN A 263 3.10 1.76 7.54
N LEU A 264 3.83 0.68 7.26
CA LEU A 264 4.44 0.48 5.95
C LEU A 264 3.39 0.20 4.86
N ARG A 265 2.39 -0.65 5.14
CA ARG A 265 1.23 -0.92 4.28
C ARG A 265 0.46 0.36 3.95
N LYS A 266 0.18 1.17 4.97
CA LYS A 266 -0.47 2.48 4.83
C LYS A 266 0.31 3.40 3.89
N ARG A 267 1.63 3.52 4.08
CA ARG A 267 2.51 4.35 3.23
C ARG A 267 2.56 3.83 1.78
N ILE A 268 2.72 2.52 1.58
CA ILE A 268 2.70 1.90 0.24
C ILE A 268 1.39 2.20 -0.49
N PHE A 269 0.24 1.99 0.18
CA PHE A 269 -1.07 2.24 -0.40
C PHE A 269 -1.25 3.70 -0.83
N TRP A 270 -0.92 4.64 0.05
CA TRP A 270 -1.10 6.06 -0.26
C TRP A 270 -0.11 6.60 -1.28
N CYS A 271 1.12 6.06 -1.34
CA CYS A 271 2.06 6.36 -2.43
C CYS A 271 1.53 5.89 -3.78
N PHE A 272 1.05 4.64 -3.84
CA PHE A 272 0.39 4.10 -5.03
C PHE A 272 -0.82 4.95 -5.43
N TYR A 273 -1.70 5.29 -4.48
CA TYR A 273 -2.88 6.13 -4.72
C TYR A 273 -2.50 7.49 -5.33
N ALA A 274 -1.50 8.18 -4.77
CA ALA A 274 -1.06 9.47 -5.27
C ALA A 274 -0.53 9.38 -6.72
N ILE A 275 0.24 8.33 -7.02
CA ILE A 275 0.75 8.07 -8.38
C ILE A 275 -0.39 7.74 -9.35
N ASP A 276 -1.36 6.91 -8.94
CA ASP A 276 -2.55 6.56 -9.75
C ASP A 276 -3.39 7.79 -10.09
N ARG A 277 -3.63 8.68 -9.12
CA ARG A 277 -4.35 9.95 -9.33
C ARG A 277 -3.60 10.87 -10.28
N TYR A 278 -2.29 11.02 -10.12
CA TYR A 278 -1.44 11.79 -11.02
C TYR A 278 -1.50 11.24 -12.46
N LEU A 279 -1.34 9.93 -12.64
CA LEU A 279 -1.34 9.29 -13.95
C LEU A 279 -2.73 9.37 -14.62
N SER A 280 -3.80 9.16 -13.85
CA SER A 280 -5.18 9.30 -14.34
C SER A 280 -5.44 10.72 -14.84
N GLN A 281 -4.99 11.73 -14.09
CA GLN A 281 -5.07 13.13 -14.51
C GLN A 281 -4.23 13.40 -15.76
N ALA A 282 -2.96 12.99 -15.76
CA ALA A 282 -2.02 13.29 -16.83
C ALA A 282 -2.41 12.65 -18.18
N LEU A 283 -3.07 11.49 -18.13
CA LEU A 283 -3.47 10.72 -19.32
C LEU A 283 -4.96 10.84 -19.65
N GLY A 284 -5.76 11.52 -18.81
CA GLY A 284 -7.21 11.65 -18.97
C GLY A 284 -7.96 10.31 -18.82
N LEU A 285 -7.47 9.43 -17.94
CA LEU A 285 -8.04 8.11 -17.70
C LEU A 285 -9.04 8.12 -16.53
N PRO A 286 -10.03 7.21 -16.52
CA PRO A 286 -10.82 6.92 -15.34
C PRO A 286 -9.95 6.47 -14.17
N LEU A 287 -10.44 6.73 -12.97
CA LEU A 287 -9.77 6.35 -11.72
C LEU A 287 -9.72 4.83 -11.55
N GLY A 288 -8.58 4.31 -11.08
CA GLY A 288 -8.41 2.87 -10.83
C GLY A 288 -9.26 2.36 -9.65
N ILE A 289 -9.35 3.15 -8.59
CA ILE A 289 -10.13 2.86 -7.38
C ILE A 289 -10.98 4.08 -6.98
N GLN A 290 -12.21 3.84 -6.54
CA GLN A 290 -13.08 4.89 -6.00
C GLN A 290 -12.71 5.20 -4.56
N ASP A 291 -12.81 6.47 -4.15
CA ASP A 291 -12.52 6.86 -2.76
C ASP A 291 -13.46 6.17 -1.75
N SER A 292 -14.66 5.76 -2.17
CA SER A 292 -15.62 5.02 -1.36
C SER A 292 -15.19 3.59 -1.02
N ASP A 293 -14.26 3.01 -1.79
CA ASP A 293 -13.79 1.63 -1.62
C ASP A 293 -12.58 1.56 -0.67
N ILE A 294 -12.14 2.72 -0.15
CA ILE A 294 -10.94 2.88 0.66
C ILE A 294 -11.34 3.21 2.09
N ASP A 295 -10.87 2.43 3.05
CA ASP A 295 -11.03 2.76 4.47
C ASP A 295 -9.69 2.94 5.22
N VAL A 296 -8.56 2.96 4.49
CA VAL A 296 -7.25 3.32 5.06
C VAL A 296 -7.33 4.73 5.65
N CYS A 297 -6.86 4.90 6.87
CA CYS A 297 -6.78 6.23 7.49
C CYS A 297 -5.83 7.13 6.68
N LEU A 298 -6.07 8.44 6.66
CA LEU A 298 -5.22 9.38 5.93
C LEU A 298 -3.79 9.43 6.53
N PRO A 299 -2.75 9.67 5.70
CA PRO A 299 -1.39 9.92 6.21
C PRO A 299 -1.38 11.09 7.19
N GLY A 300 -0.58 10.99 8.25
CA GLY A 300 -0.53 12.01 9.29
C GLY A 300 -1.87 12.25 10.04
N SER A 301 -2.87 11.39 9.92
CA SER A 301 -4.07 11.46 10.76
C SER A 301 -4.05 10.36 11.83
N PRO A 302 -4.66 10.59 13.02
CA PRO A 302 -4.82 9.55 14.02
C PRO A 302 -5.55 8.33 13.45
N GLU A 303 -5.12 7.14 13.86
CA GLU A 303 -5.79 5.90 13.45
C GLU A 303 -7.15 5.80 14.16
N ILE A 304 -8.22 5.70 13.37
CA ILE A 304 -9.60 5.61 13.88
C ILE A 304 -10.10 4.16 13.97
N HIS A 305 -9.42 3.23 13.31
CA HIS A 305 -9.80 1.83 13.28
C HIS A 305 -8.98 1.02 14.27
N THR A 306 -9.67 0.17 15.02
CA THR A 306 -9.05 -0.80 15.93
C THR A 306 -9.45 -2.20 15.53
N PRO A 307 -8.69 -3.23 15.94
CA PRO A 307 -9.07 -4.59 15.63
C PRO A 307 -10.41 -4.97 16.27
N ARG A 308 -11.34 -5.48 15.47
CA ARG A 308 -12.66 -5.87 15.96
C ARG A 308 -12.51 -7.15 16.80
N ASN A 309 -13.03 -7.13 18.03
CA ASN A 309 -13.08 -8.32 18.87
C ASN A 309 -14.00 -9.37 18.20
N PRO A 310 -13.52 -10.59 17.86
CA PRO A 310 -14.32 -11.62 17.20
C PRO A 310 -15.60 -12.01 17.97
N ARG A 311 -15.64 -11.74 19.29
CA ARG A 311 -16.80 -12.04 20.16
C ARG A 311 -17.99 -11.10 19.97
N CYS A 312 -17.83 -9.97 19.26
CA CYS A 312 -18.88 -9.01 18.96
C CYS A 312 -19.24 -9.01 17.45
N ALA A 313 -19.33 -10.18 16.82
CA ALA A 313 -20.13 -10.29 15.61
C ALA A 313 -21.60 -10.05 15.99
N PRO A 314 -22.41 -9.30 15.22
CA PRO A 314 -23.82 -9.15 15.53
C PRO A 314 -24.42 -10.56 15.49
N SER A 315 -25.02 -11.01 16.59
CA SER A 315 -25.96 -12.11 16.51
C SER A 315 -27.05 -11.66 15.55
N LEU A 316 -27.33 -12.46 14.52
CA LEU A 316 -28.57 -12.34 13.75
C LEU A 316 -29.72 -12.76 14.68
N SER A 317 -30.08 -11.88 15.61
CA SER A 317 -31.33 -11.97 16.36
C SER A 317 -32.44 -11.43 15.46
N PRO A 318 -33.64 -12.05 15.41
CA PRO A 318 -34.79 -11.44 14.76
C PRO A 318 -35.14 -10.11 15.44
N PRO A 319 -35.78 -9.15 14.74
CA PRO A 319 -35.97 -7.81 15.24
C PRO A 319 -36.90 -7.84 16.46
N ALA A 320 -36.32 -7.67 17.65
CA ALA A 320 -37.07 -7.30 18.84
C ALA A 320 -37.13 -5.77 18.90
N GLU A 321 -38.33 -5.26 19.16
CA GLU A 321 -38.66 -3.84 19.23
C GLU A 321 -37.62 -3.04 20.01
N ALA A 322 -37.17 -1.94 19.40
CA ALA A 322 -36.11 -1.10 19.92
C ALA A 322 -36.56 -0.33 21.17
N PRO A 323 -35.76 -0.27 22.25
CA PRO A 323 -35.88 0.81 23.21
C PRO A 323 -35.13 2.04 22.68
N GLU A 324 -35.80 3.19 22.75
CA GLU A 324 -35.24 4.51 22.48
C GLU A 324 -33.99 4.76 23.35
N MET A 325 -32.84 4.95 22.71
CA MET A 325 -31.67 5.55 23.35
C MET A 325 -31.11 6.64 22.44
N ALA A 326 -31.25 7.87 22.92
CA ALA A 326 -30.67 9.06 22.36
C ALA A 326 -29.14 8.95 22.34
N GLY A 327 -28.53 9.18 21.18
CA GLY A 327 -27.08 9.17 21.01
C GLY A 327 -26.70 9.58 19.61
N SER A 328 -26.28 10.83 19.48
CA SER A 328 -25.73 11.51 18.30
C SER A 328 -24.92 10.64 17.34
N ASN A 329 -25.53 10.20 16.23
CA ASN A 329 -24.83 9.70 15.06
C ASN A 329 -24.63 10.86 14.06
N SER A 330 -23.41 11.39 14.04
CA SER A 330 -22.97 12.25 12.95
C SER A 330 -22.54 11.36 11.78
N PHE A 331 -23.41 11.24 10.78
CA PHE A 331 -23.00 10.88 9.43
C PHE A 331 -22.07 11.98 8.93
N GLN A 332 -20.76 11.78 9.07
CA GLN A 332 -19.81 12.54 8.28
C GLN A 332 -19.76 11.89 6.90
N ASP A 333 -20.59 12.41 5.98
CA ASP A 333 -20.13 12.56 4.61
C ASP A 333 -18.71 13.12 4.68
N GLY A 334 -17.78 12.53 3.92
CA GLY A 334 -16.36 12.88 3.90
C GLY A 334 -16.10 14.30 3.40
N VAL A 335 -16.56 15.29 4.17
CA VAL A 335 -16.03 16.64 4.20
C VAL A 335 -14.54 16.46 4.48
N LEU A 336 -13.72 17.06 3.63
CA LEU A 336 -12.27 17.17 3.82
C LEU A 336 -11.99 17.80 5.20
N SER A 337 -11.93 16.96 6.23
CA SER A 337 -11.27 17.29 7.49
C SER A 337 -9.79 17.23 7.18
N ASN A 338 -9.24 18.31 6.65
CA ASN A 338 -7.79 18.47 6.64
C ASN A 338 -7.29 18.33 8.08
N PRO A 339 -6.13 17.71 8.32
CA PRO A 339 -5.51 17.77 9.63
C PRO A 339 -5.38 19.25 10.00
N LYS A 340 -6.12 19.69 11.03
CA LYS A 340 -5.93 21.02 11.59
C LYS A 340 -4.49 21.06 12.09
N TRP A 341 -3.69 21.96 11.51
CA TRP A 341 -2.36 22.32 12.00
C TRP A 341 -2.51 23.11 13.31
N THR A 342 -3.07 22.48 14.35
CA THR A 342 -3.19 23.07 15.69
C THR A 342 -2.18 22.40 16.59
N SER A 343 -1.26 23.20 17.13
CA SER A 343 -0.16 22.81 18.02
C SER A 343 -0.63 21.86 19.11
N ARG A 344 -0.01 20.66 19.18
CA ARG A 344 -0.17 19.75 20.32
C ARG A 344 0.92 18.66 20.31
N SER A 345 1.56 18.53 21.47
CA SER A 345 2.45 17.45 21.92
C SER A 345 3.74 17.23 21.07
N PRO A 346 4.94 17.43 21.66
CA PRO A 346 6.22 17.38 20.92
C PRO A 346 6.51 16.06 20.18
N SER A 347 5.99 14.93 20.68
CA SER A 347 6.20 13.60 20.08
C SER A 347 5.27 13.32 18.89
N GLY A 348 4.09 13.96 18.85
CA GLY A 348 3.12 13.84 17.75
C GLY A 348 3.47 14.74 16.56
N GLU A 349 3.95 15.95 16.83
CA GLU A 349 4.34 16.93 15.79
C GLU A 349 5.41 16.39 14.85
N ALA A 350 6.42 15.65 15.35
CA ALA A 350 7.47 15.07 14.51
C ALA A 350 6.99 13.93 13.59
N SER A 351 5.93 13.19 13.97
CA SER A 351 5.33 12.16 13.11
C SER A 351 4.40 12.77 12.06
N LEU A 352 3.63 13.78 12.45
CA LEU A 352 2.74 14.54 11.56
C LEU A 352 3.54 15.24 10.46
N ASN A 353 4.67 15.86 10.83
CA ASN A 353 5.51 16.60 9.88
C ASN A 353 6.17 15.67 8.83
N ARG A 354 6.50 14.43 9.21
CA ARG A 354 7.13 13.45 8.31
C ARG A 354 6.20 12.92 7.20
N GLU A 355 4.90 12.90 7.45
CA GLU A 355 3.90 12.45 6.46
C GLU A 355 3.07 13.60 5.87
N ALA A 356 3.31 14.85 6.28
CA ALA A 356 2.55 16.01 5.83
C ALA A 356 2.58 16.18 4.30
N THR A 357 3.73 15.95 3.68
CA THR A 357 3.90 16.01 2.23
C THR A 357 3.03 14.97 1.52
N LEU A 358 3.13 13.69 1.92
CA LEU A 358 2.28 12.62 1.37
C LEU A 358 0.79 12.92 1.61
N ALA A 359 0.41 13.41 2.80
CA ALA A 359 -0.96 13.80 3.11
C ALA A 359 -1.47 14.90 2.16
N GLY A 360 -0.63 15.88 1.83
CA GLY A 360 -0.92 16.93 0.85
C GLY A 360 -1.17 16.38 -0.55
N PHE A 361 -0.33 15.45 -1.02
CA PHE A 361 -0.51 14.76 -2.30
C PHE A 361 -1.79 13.93 -2.34
N VAL A 362 -2.12 13.22 -1.26
CA VAL A 362 -3.37 12.47 -1.15
C VAL A 362 -4.57 13.41 -1.20
N ALA A 363 -4.55 14.53 -0.46
CA ALA A 363 -5.63 15.51 -0.47
C ALA A 363 -5.83 16.13 -1.87
N TYR A 364 -4.73 16.49 -2.54
CA TYR A 364 -4.76 16.95 -3.93
C TYR A 364 -5.34 15.88 -4.86
N GLY A 365 -4.87 14.62 -4.74
CA GLY A 365 -5.35 13.48 -5.53
C GLY A 365 -6.84 13.20 -5.36
N LYS A 366 -7.41 13.39 -4.16
CA LYS A 366 -8.85 13.28 -3.92
C LYS A 366 -9.63 14.38 -4.65
N LEU A 367 -9.12 15.62 -4.67
CA LEU A 367 -9.76 16.73 -5.38
C LEU A 367 -9.74 16.52 -6.89
N THR A 368 -8.58 16.17 -7.44
CA THR A 368 -8.46 15.90 -8.88
C THR A 368 -9.23 14.66 -9.30
N GLY A 369 -9.28 13.63 -8.45
CA GLY A 369 -10.11 12.45 -8.66
C GLY A 369 -11.59 12.81 -8.81
N ARG A 370 -12.16 13.57 -7.87
CA ARG A 370 -13.56 14.02 -7.96
C ARG A 370 -13.81 14.90 -9.20
N ALA A 371 -12.85 15.74 -9.58
CA ALA A 371 -12.94 16.53 -10.81
C ALA A 371 -12.99 15.64 -12.06
N LEU A 372 -12.10 14.65 -12.16
CA LEU A 372 -12.07 13.68 -13.25
C LEU A 372 -13.35 12.85 -13.34
N GLU A 373 -13.89 12.40 -12.21
CA GLU A 373 -15.15 11.66 -12.18
C GLU A 373 -16.33 12.50 -12.67
N LEU A 374 -16.43 13.75 -12.23
CA LEU A 374 -17.48 14.66 -12.71
C LEU A 374 -17.34 14.89 -14.22
N PHE A 375 -16.11 15.09 -14.69
CA PHE A 375 -15.83 15.24 -16.11
C PHE A 375 -16.25 14.00 -16.90
N HIS A 376 -15.81 12.80 -16.50
CA HIS A 376 -16.15 11.56 -17.20
C HIS A 376 -17.64 11.21 -17.12
N LYS A 377 -18.32 11.46 -16.00
CA LYS A 377 -19.78 11.28 -15.91
C LYS A 377 -20.52 12.23 -16.87
N SER A 378 -20.03 13.45 -17.02
CA SER A 378 -20.62 14.46 -17.91
C SER A 378 -20.59 14.08 -19.39
N THR A 379 -19.63 13.27 -19.83
CA THR A 379 -19.57 12.86 -21.23
C THR A 379 -20.74 11.95 -21.59
N HIS A 380 -21.18 11.13 -20.63
CA HIS A 380 -22.31 10.21 -20.80
C HIS A 380 -23.66 10.93 -20.63
N SER A 381 -23.84 11.66 -19.53
CA SER A 381 -25.11 12.35 -19.23
C SER A 381 -25.31 13.65 -20.00
N ARG A 382 -24.25 14.20 -20.61
CA ARG A 382 -24.21 15.57 -21.19
C ARG A 382 -24.64 16.68 -20.23
N GLU A 383 -24.73 16.38 -18.93
CA GLU A 383 -25.19 17.28 -17.88
C GLU A 383 -24.37 17.05 -16.60
N ILE A 384 -24.06 18.14 -15.89
CA ILE A 384 -23.45 18.10 -14.56
C ILE A 384 -24.34 18.88 -13.60
N ARG A 385 -24.62 18.29 -12.44
CA ARG A 385 -25.34 18.99 -11.36
C ARG A 385 -24.51 20.18 -10.87
N ARG A 386 -25.06 21.39 -10.96
CA ARG A 386 -24.40 22.63 -10.49
C ARG A 386 -23.92 22.53 -9.04
N SER A 387 -24.68 21.86 -8.18
CA SER A 387 -24.30 21.64 -6.78
C SER A 387 -22.99 20.85 -6.65
N ALA A 388 -22.77 19.83 -7.47
CA ALA A 388 -21.53 19.03 -7.44
C ALA A 388 -20.30 19.87 -7.81
N VAL A 389 -20.45 20.77 -8.79
CA VAL A 389 -19.40 21.72 -9.17
C VAL A 389 -19.12 22.71 -8.04
N LEU A 390 -20.16 23.27 -7.42
CA LEU A 390 -20.01 24.21 -6.30
C LEU A 390 -19.32 23.57 -5.09
N TYR A 391 -19.66 22.33 -4.75
CA TYR A 391 -18.98 21.59 -3.68
C TYR A 391 -17.51 21.37 -3.99
N LEU A 392 -17.19 20.96 -5.23
CA LEU A 392 -15.80 20.78 -5.64
C LEU A 392 -15.01 22.10 -5.58
N VAL A 393 -15.56 23.20 -6.09
CA VAL A 393 -14.94 24.53 -6.02
C VAL A 393 -14.72 24.96 -4.57
N SER A 394 -15.72 24.79 -3.71
CA SER A 394 -15.60 25.08 -2.27
C SER A 394 -14.46 24.30 -1.62
N ASP A 395 -14.35 23.01 -1.93
CA ASP A 395 -13.31 22.15 -1.37
C ASP A 395 -11.91 22.47 -1.90
N VAL A 396 -11.79 22.89 -3.17
CA VAL A 396 -10.53 23.40 -3.73
C VAL A 396 -10.11 24.67 -3.00
N HIS A 397 -11.03 25.61 -2.75
CA HIS A 397 -10.72 26.82 -1.96
C HIS A 397 -10.31 26.48 -0.54
N LYS A 398 -11.00 25.54 0.13
CA LYS A 398 -10.61 25.08 1.47
C LYS A 398 -9.21 24.49 1.46
N TRP A 399 -8.89 23.64 0.48
CA TRP A 399 -7.55 23.05 0.38
C TRP A 399 -6.48 24.12 0.16
N TRP A 400 -6.70 25.03 -0.79
CA TRP A 400 -5.79 26.14 -1.08
C TRP A 400 -5.50 27.00 0.15
N ASN A 401 -6.54 27.38 0.90
CA ASN A 401 -6.42 28.21 2.09
C ASN A 401 -5.76 27.49 3.29
N ASN A 402 -5.66 26.16 3.25
CA ASN A 402 -5.02 25.36 4.28
C ASN A 402 -3.60 24.91 3.89
N LEU A 403 -3.08 25.32 2.72
CA LEU A 403 -1.68 25.10 2.40
C LEU A 403 -0.81 25.89 3.38
N PRO A 404 0.31 25.32 3.86
CA PRO A 404 1.25 26.06 4.68
C PRO A 404 1.63 27.36 3.97
N SER A 405 1.47 28.51 4.64
CA SER A 405 2.01 29.77 4.13
C SER A 405 3.50 29.57 3.87
N THR A 406 3.94 29.75 2.63
CA THR A 406 5.34 29.65 2.23
C THR A 406 6.20 30.38 3.24
N GLN A 407 7.01 29.65 4.03
CA GLN A 407 8.06 30.28 4.82
C GLN A 407 8.94 31.03 3.81
N SER A 408 9.04 32.34 3.98
CA SER A 408 9.93 33.18 3.18
C SER A 408 11.37 32.64 3.30
N PRO A 409 12.23 32.79 2.28
CA PRO A 409 13.60 32.27 2.31
C PRO A 409 14.54 32.95 3.35
N THR A 410 14.00 33.74 4.26
CA THR A 410 14.77 34.58 5.19
C THR A 410 15.29 33.83 6.43
N ASP A 411 14.75 32.65 6.74
CA ASP A 411 15.07 31.98 8.02
C ASP A 411 16.18 30.92 7.90
N ALA A 412 16.71 30.67 6.70
CA ALA A 412 17.79 29.72 6.46
C ALA A 412 19.21 30.25 6.80
N LYS A 413 19.34 31.40 7.48
CA LYS A 413 20.64 31.97 7.85
C LYS A 413 21.08 31.75 9.29
N ASN A 414 20.24 31.20 10.17
CA ASN A 414 20.62 30.93 11.56
C ASN A 414 20.06 29.59 12.04
N SER A 415 20.67 28.47 11.63
CA SER A 415 20.69 27.20 12.38
C SER A 415 21.79 26.31 11.85
#